data_AF-A0A366DPL2-F1
#
_entry.id   AF-A0A366DPL2-F1
#
_cell.length_a   1.000
_cell.length_b   1.000
_cell.length_c   1.000
_cell.angle_alpha   90.00
_cell.angle_beta   90.00
_cell.angle_gamma   90.00
#
_symmetry.space_group_name_H-M   'P 1'
#
loop_
_entity.id
_entity.type
_entity.pdbx_description
1 polymer ?
#
loop_
_entity_poly.entity_id
_entity_poly.type
_entity_poly.pdbx_seq_one_letter_code
_entity_poly.pdbx_strand_id
1 'polypeptide(L)' 'MKLERFKFGDIIENGWASKDNPTRIGIFVRHKKKTIEKTNGKGKFWETYHDSDNKNKKIGTIFDNPELLEGGE' A
#
# COMPACT_ATOMS: atom_id res chain seq x y z
N MET A 1 10.76 16.43 -1.84
CA MET A 1 10.85 15.32 -2.82
C MET A 1 9.62 15.32 -3.71
N LYS A 2 9.72 14.81 -4.95
CA LYS A 2 8.54 14.55 -5.78
C LYS A 2 7.74 13.41 -5.15
N LEU A 3 6.43 13.58 -5.02
CA LEU A 3 5.53 12.56 -4.47
C LEU A 3 5.57 11.32 -5.36
N GLU A 4 5.85 10.16 -4.77
CA GLU A 4 5.87 8.88 -5.47
C GLU A 4 4.49 8.56 -6.06
N ARG A 5 4.41 8.06 -7.30
CA ARG A 5 3.13 7.82 -7.97
C ARG A 5 2.97 6.33 -8.26
N PHE A 6 2.13 5.69 -7.47
CA PHE A 6 1.76 4.28 -7.64
C PHE A 6 0.73 4.08 -8.75
N LYS A 7 0.70 2.86 -9.30
CA LYS A 7 -0.25 2.36 -10.27
C LYS A 7 -1.16 1.31 -9.62
N PHE A 8 -2.39 1.21 -10.14
CA PHE A 8 -3.33 0.17 -9.70
C PHE A 8 -2.67 -1.21 -9.72
N GLY A 9 -2.80 -1.97 -8.62
CA GLY A 9 -2.20 -3.29 -8.47
C GLY A 9 -0.77 -3.30 -7.94
N ASP A 10 -0.14 -2.14 -7.72
CA ASP A 10 1.14 -2.09 -6.99
C ASP A 10 0.94 -2.55 -5.53
N ILE A 11 1.85 -3.35 -4.99
CA ILE A 11 1.85 -3.74 -3.57
C ILE A 11 2.67 -2.72 -2.80
N ILE A 12 2.04 -2.09 -1.82
CA ILE A 12 2.60 -0.95 -1.08
C ILE A 12 2.80 -1.31 0.39
N GLU A 13 4.01 -1.10 0.87
CA GLU A 13 4.34 -1.10 2.29
C GLU A 13 4.21 0.32 2.86
N ASN A 14 3.45 0.47 3.95
CA ASN A 14 3.39 1.69 4.74
C ASN A 14 4.53 1.74 5.75
N GLY A 15 5.54 2.60 5.51
CA GLY A 15 6.68 2.79 6.40
C GLY A 15 6.37 3.43 7.76
N TRP A 16 5.13 3.90 7.99
CA TRP A 16 4.68 4.39 9.30
C TRP A 16 4.10 3.29 10.20
N ALA A 17 3.70 2.17 9.62
CA ALA A 17 3.07 1.09 10.35
C ALA A 17 4.12 0.17 10.99
N SER A 18 3.89 -0.25 12.24
CA SER A 18 4.67 -1.30 12.90
C SER A 18 4.62 -2.59 12.11
N LYS A 19 5.62 -3.46 12.29
CA LYS A 19 5.73 -4.73 11.53
C LYS A 19 4.48 -5.60 11.65
N ASP A 20 3.86 -5.60 12.82
CA ASP A 20 2.70 -6.44 13.15
C ASP A 20 1.37 -5.78 12.79
N ASN A 21 1.37 -4.60 12.16
CA ASN A 21 0.14 -3.94 11.76
C ASN A 21 -0.43 -4.62 10.50
N PRO A 22 -1.64 -5.20 10.55
CA PRO A 22 -2.22 -5.95 9.44
C PRO A 22 -2.55 -5.08 8.21
N THR A 23 -2.51 -3.75 8.35
CA THR A 23 -2.76 -2.78 7.27
C THR A 23 -1.47 -2.17 6.69
N ARG A 24 -0.30 -2.66 7.14
CA ARG A 24 1.02 -2.22 6.69
C ARG A 24 1.20 -2.46 5.20
N ILE A 25 0.93 -3.67 4.73
CA ILE A 25 1.02 -4.04 3.32
C ILE A 25 -0.39 -4.04 2.71
N GLY A 26 -0.52 -3.54 1.48
CA GLY A 26 -1.78 -3.64 0.74
C GLY A 26 -1.63 -3.28 -0.73
N ILE A 27 -2.62 -3.68 -1.51
CA ILE A 27 -2.70 -3.43 -2.95
C ILE A 27 -3.17 -2.00 -3.15
N PHE A 28 -2.42 -1.19 -3.88
CA PHE A 28 -2.82 0.15 -4.26
C PHE A 28 -4.00 0.12 -5.23
N VAL A 29 -5.01 0.92 -4.91
CA VAL A 29 -6.20 1.10 -5.74
C VAL A 29 -6.13 2.45 -6.47
N ARG A 30 -6.00 3.56 -5.73
CA ARG A 30 -5.99 4.92 -6.29
C ARG A 30 -5.41 5.96 -5.35
N HIS A 31 -5.00 7.09 -5.93
CA HIS A 31 -4.63 8.31 -5.21
C HIS A 31 -5.86 9.10 -4.79
N LYS A 32 -5.84 9.67 -3.59
CA LYS A 32 -6.76 10.71 -3.10
C LYS A 32 -5.96 11.97 -2.78
N LYS A 33 -6.63 13.01 -2.27
CA LYS A 33 -6.02 14.33 -2.05
C LYS A 33 -4.82 14.30 -1.08
N LYS A 34 -4.88 13.49 -0.02
CA LYS A 34 -3.82 13.37 1.02
C LYS A 34 -3.45 11.93 1.35
N THR A 35 -4.18 10.98 0.80
CA THR A 35 -4.11 9.56 1.14
C THR A 35 -4.06 8.73 -0.13
N ILE A 36 -3.67 7.48 0.02
CA ILE A 36 -3.87 6.43 -0.98
C ILE A 36 -4.87 5.43 -0.44
N GLU A 37 -5.70 4.90 -1.32
CA GLU A 37 -6.62 3.81 -0.99
C GLU A 37 -5.95 2.47 -1.31
N LYS A 38 -6.01 1.53 -0.36
CA LYS A 38 -5.45 0.19 -0.47
C LYS A 38 -6.51 -0.87 -0.20
N THR A 39 -6.29 -2.08 -0.71
CA THR A 39 -7.10 -3.27 -0.43
C THR A 39 -6.25 -4.49 -0.12
N ASN A 40 -6.82 -5.47 0.58
CA ASN A 40 -6.22 -6.79 0.75
C ASN A 40 -6.66 -7.80 -0.33
N GLY A 41 -7.47 -7.37 -1.31
CA GLY A 41 -8.02 -8.27 -2.34
C GLY A 41 -9.13 -9.20 -1.86
N LYS A 42 -9.43 -9.22 -0.54
CA LYS A 42 -10.50 -10.02 0.09
C LYS A 42 -11.70 -9.15 0.52
N GLY A 43 -11.94 -8.04 -0.17
CA GLY A 43 -13.06 -7.13 0.09
C GLY A 43 -12.83 -6.08 1.18
N LYS A 44 -11.66 -6.05 1.84
CA LYS A 44 -11.33 -4.99 2.82
C LYS A 44 -10.58 -3.85 2.13
N PHE A 45 -10.93 -2.61 2.48
CA PHE A 45 -10.31 -1.38 1.98
C PHE A 45 -9.96 -0.45 3.13
N TRP A 46 -8.88 0.32 2.98
CA TRP A 46 -8.47 1.34 3.95
C TRP A 46 -7.63 2.42 3.27
N GLU A 47 -7.40 3.51 4.00
CA GLU A 47 -6.58 4.62 3.54
C GLU A 47 -5.31 4.75 4.37
N THR A 48 -4.22 5.15 3.73
CA THR A 48 -3.00 5.59 4.41
C THR A 48 -2.56 6.94 3.90
N TYR A 49 -2.03 7.78 4.79
CA TYR A 49 -1.45 9.06 4.42
C TYR A 49 -0.32 8.86 3.42
N HIS A 50 -0.28 9.71 2.41
CA HIS A 50 0.73 9.67 1.36
C HIS A 50 1.07 11.11 0.98
N ASP A 51 2.17 11.60 1.54
CA ASP A 51 2.64 12.97 1.34
C ASP A 51 4.12 13.00 0.95
N SER A 52 4.72 14.18 0.95
CA SER A 52 6.09 14.40 0.48
C SER A 52 7.19 13.69 1.28
N ASP A 53 6.84 13.05 2.40
CA ASP A 53 7.73 12.18 3.18
C ASP A 53 8.12 10.88 2.42
N ASN A 54 7.36 10.52 1.38
CA ASN A 54 7.48 9.29 0.60
C ASN A 54 7.71 8.03 1.46
N LYS A 55 7.00 7.89 2.59
CA LYS A 55 7.12 6.74 3.50
C LYS A 55 6.39 5.48 3.01
N ASN A 56 5.48 5.62 2.07
CA ASN A 56 4.87 4.48 1.39
C ASN A 56 5.79 4.03 0.25
N LYS A 57 6.08 2.74 0.16
CA LYS A 57 6.98 2.19 -0.85
C LYS A 57 6.34 1.05 -1.62
N LYS A 58 6.54 1.06 -2.93
CA LYS A 58 6.23 -0.10 -3.76
C LYS A 58 7.23 -1.22 -3.44
N ILE A 59 6.72 -2.40 -3.11
CA ILE A 59 7.51 -3.60 -2.84
C ILE A 59 7.25 -4.73 -3.84
N GLY A 60 6.21 -4.61 -4.67
CA GLY A 60 5.87 -5.61 -5.68
C GLY A 60 4.65 -5.21 -6.50
N THR A 61 4.12 -6.17 -7.27
CA THR A 61 2.83 -6.05 -7.96
C THR A 61 2.00 -7.29 -7.70
N ILE A 62 0.68 -7.18 -7.81
CA ILE A 62 -0.23 -8.34 -7.68
C ILE A 62 -0.05 -9.38 -8.79
N PHE A 63 0.60 -9.02 -9.90
CA PHE A 63 0.81 -9.92 -11.03
C PHE A 63 2.05 -10.80 -10.83
N ASP A 64 3.07 -10.25 -10.15
CA ASP A 64 4.37 -10.90 -9.98
C ASP A 64 4.59 -11.43 -8.56
N ASN A 65 3.91 -10.85 -7.56
CA ASN A 65 4.18 -11.08 -6.14
C ASN A 65 2.92 -11.26 -5.26
N PRO A 66 1.97 -12.13 -5.61
CA PRO A 66 0.77 -12.34 -4.80
C PRO A 66 1.08 -12.78 -3.36
N GLU A 67 2.19 -13.48 -3.12
CA GLU A 67 2.65 -13.97 -1.82
C GLU A 67 2.91 -12.86 -0.79
N LEU A 68 3.22 -11.64 -1.24
CA LEU A 68 3.47 -10.49 -0.34
C LEU A 68 2.21 -10.04 0.41
N LEU A 69 1.02 -10.54 0.04
CA LEU A 69 -0.25 -10.21 0.67
C LEU A 69 -0.64 -11.17 1.82
N GLU A 70 0.04 -12.32 1.96
CA GLU A 70 -0.37 -13.38 2.91
C GLU A 70 0.17 -13.17 4.33
N GLY A 71 1.14 -12.28 4.54
CA GLY A 71 1.79 -12.05 5.84
C GLY A 71 1.07 -11.07 6.80
N GLY A 72 -0.23 -10.83 6.61
CA GLY A 72 -0.98 -9.76 7.29
C GLY A 72 -2.21 -10.19 8.11
N GLU A 73 -2.36 -11.49 8.41
CA GLU A 73 -3.41 -12.02 9.30
C GLU A 73 -2.86 -12.38 10.69
#